data_AF-A0A1H6RGL2-F1
#
_entry.id   AF-A0A1H6RGL2-F1
#
_cell.length_a   1.000
_cell.length_b   1.000
_cell.length_c   1.000
_cell.angle_alpha   90.00
_cell.angle_beta   90.00
_cell.angle_gamma   90.00
#
_symmetry.space_group_name_H-M   'P 1'
#
loop_
_entity.id
_entity.type
_entity.pdbx_description
1 polymer ?
#
loop_
_entity_poly.entity_id
_entity_poly.type
_entity_poly.pdbx_seq_one_letter_code
_entity_poly.pdbx_strand_id
1 'polypeptide(L)' 'MPRGSEHDLTGILLENGFYPILRMPGGSEWRLDVTKRHKHLFGTRVRVVGVRDGFDLLAVQKIEPA' A
#
# COMPACT_ATOMS: atom_id res chain seq x y z
N MET A 1 16.46 5.38 -15.56
CA MET A 1 15.14 5.84 -15.07
C MET A 1 15.28 6.04 -13.56
N PRO A 2 14.97 7.22 -12.99
CA PRO A 2 15.01 7.33 -11.54
C PRO A 2 14.01 6.31 -11.00
N ARG A 3 14.53 5.34 -10.23
CA ARG A 3 13.69 4.45 -9.42
C ARG A 3 12.75 5.35 -8.64
N GLY A 4 11.45 5.11 -8.72
CA GLY A 4 10.45 5.97 -8.10
C GLY A 4 10.82 6.32 -6.65
N SER A 5 10.37 7.47 -6.16
CA SER A 5 10.60 7.85 -4.77
C SER A 5 10.13 6.72 -3.85
N GLU A 6 10.96 6.37 -2.86
CA GLU A 6 10.51 5.51 -1.78
C GLU A 6 9.46 6.27 -0.96
N HIS A 7 8.32 5.61 -0.73
CA HIS A 7 7.23 6.13 0.07
C HIS A 7 7.03 5.24 1.29
N ASP A 8 7.06 5.87 2.46
CA ASP A 8 6.60 5.32 3.72
C ASP A 8 5.17 5.83 3.96
N LEU A 9 4.19 4.94 3.90
CA LEU A 9 2.78 5.28 4.06
C LEU A 9 2.18 4.46 5.21
N THR A 10 1.38 5.11 6.05
CA THR A 10 0.63 4.43 7.10
C THR A 10 -0.85 4.69 6.92
N GLY A 11 -1.64 3.62 6.87
CA GLY A 11 -3.08 3.72 6.56
C GLY A 11 -3.82 2.42 6.89
N ILE A 12 -5.11 2.40 6.55
CA ILE A 12 -5.94 1.19 6.68
C ILE A 12 -5.83 0.41 5.37
N LEU A 13 -5.48 -0.87 5.46
CA LEU A 13 -5.45 -1.74 4.30
C LEU A 13 -6.86 -2.24 3.98
N LEU A 14 -7.39 -1.86 2.83
CA LEU A 14 -8.71 -2.24 2.35
C LEU A 14 -8.57 -3.25 1.22
N GLU A 15 -9.37 -4.32 1.28
CA GLU A 15 -9.50 -5.23 0.14
C GLU A 15 -10.31 -4.55 -0.96
N ASN A 16 -9.75 -4.45 -2.17
CA ASN A 16 -10.44 -3.88 -3.32
C ASN A 16 -10.20 -4.71 -4.59
N GLY A 17 -10.87 -5.86 -4.67
CA GLY A 17 -10.83 -6.74 -5.84
C GLY A 17 -9.41 -7.18 -6.20
N PHE A 18 -8.90 -6.69 -7.34
CA PHE A 18 -7.61 -7.11 -7.89
C PHE A 18 -6.40 -6.48 -7.18
N TYR A 19 -6.53 -5.23 -6.73
CA TYR A 19 -5.47 -4.48 -6.06
C TYR A 19 -6.00 -3.89 -4.76
N PRO A 20 -5.48 -4.31 -3.59
CA PRO A 20 -5.90 -3.70 -2.35
C PRO A 20 -5.49 -2.23 -2.28
N ILE A 21 -6.27 -1.47 -1.52
CA ILE A 21 -6.11 -0.02 -1.38
C ILE A 21 -5.63 0.28 0.04
N LEU A 22 -4.56 1.06 0.16
CA LEU A 22 -4.16 1.71 1.40
C LEU A 22 -4.88 3.04 1.50
N ARG A 23 -5.83 3.14 2.42
CA ARG A 23 -6.52 4.39 2.73
C ARG A 23 -5.75 5.14 3.81
N MET A 24 -5.19 6.29 3.46
CA MET A 24 -4.51 7.16 4.40
C MET A 24 -5.52 7.95 5.25
N PRO A 25 -5.13 8.36 6.47
CA PRO A 25 -6.01 9.18 7.33
C PRO A 25 -6.42 10.51 6.70
N GLY A 26 -5.64 11.03 5.75
CA GLY A 26 -5.97 12.25 4.98
C GLY A 26 -6.95 12.04 3.81
N GLY A 27 -7.49 10.82 3.65
CA GLY A 27 -8.46 10.51 2.60
C GLY A 27 -7.88 10.14 1.24
N SER A 28 -6.56 10.26 1.05
CA SER A 28 -5.93 9.76 -0.18
C SER A 28 -5.75 8.24 -0.13
N GLU A 29 -5.89 7.62 -1.30
CA GLU A 29 -5.93 6.18 -1.48
C GLU A 29 -4.80 5.74 -2.40
N TRP A 30 -4.10 4.67 -2.01
CA TRP A 30 -3.01 4.11 -2.81
C TRP A 30 -3.31 2.68 -3.17
N ARG A 31 -3.22 2.33 -4.45
CA ARG A 31 -3.28 0.94 -4.89
C ARG A 31 -1.94 0.29 -4.56
N LEU A 32 -2.01 -0.85 -3.89
CA LEU A 32 -0.81 -1.59 -3.53
C LEU A 32 -0.63 -2.78 -4.47
N ASP A 33 0.53 -2.87 -5.09
CA ASP A 33 0.98 -4.12 -5.70
C ASP A 33 1.55 -5.01 -4.59
N VAL A 34 0.67 -5.78 -3.95
CA VAL A 34 1.04 -6.75 -2.91
C VAL A 34 0.75 -8.16 -3.36
N THR A 35 1.62 -9.09 -2.98
CA THR A 35 1.35 -10.52 -3.15
C THR A 35 0.23 -10.94 -2.19
N LYS A 36 -0.58 -11.94 -2.58
CA LYS A 36 -1.75 -12.47 -1.84
C LYS A 36 -1.47 -12.98 -0.40
N ARG A 37 -0.25 -12.84 0.13
CA ARG A 37 0.17 -13.29 1.46
C ARG A 37 -0.31 -12.37 2.60
N HIS A 38 -0.65 -11.12 2.30
CA HIS A 38 -1.00 -10.10 3.28
C HIS A 38 -2.51 -9.94 3.54
N LYS A 39 -3.33 -10.91 3.10
CA LYS A 39 -4.79 -10.88 3.28
C LYS A 39 -5.23 -10.75 4.74
N HIS A 40 -4.45 -11.29 5.68
CA HIS A 40 -4.74 -11.22 7.10
C HIS A 40 -4.64 -9.80 7.69
N LEU A 41 -4.03 -8.86 6.97
CA LEU A 41 -3.91 -7.46 7.38
C LEU A 41 -5.05 -6.58 6.84
N PHE A 42 -5.96 -7.13 6.01
CA PHE A 42 -7.11 -6.39 5.54
C PHE A 42 -8.02 -5.95 6.69
N GLY A 43 -8.50 -4.71 6.61
CA GLY A 43 -9.28 -4.05 7.66
C GLY A 43 -8.45 -3.51 8.82
N THR A 44 -7.12 -3.71 8.82
CA THR A 44 -6.24 -3.24 9.90
C THR A 44 -5.37 -2.07 9.46
N ARG A 45 -4.86 -1.33 10.44
CA ARG A 45 -3.89 -0.27 10.19
C ARG A 45 -2.51 -0.90 9.96
N VAL A 46 -1.90 -0.56 8.82
CA VAL A 46 -0.61 -1.08 8.42
C VAL A 46 0.32 0.07 8.03
N ARG A 47 1.61 -0.20 8.19
CA ARG A 47 2.70 0.59 7.64
C ARG A 47 3.21 -0.12 6.39
N VAL A 48 3.27 0.62 5.29
CA VAL A 48 3.68 0.14 3.97
C VAL A 48 4.86 0.97 3.50
N VAL A 49 5.94 0.29 3.16
CA VAL A 49 7.11 0.90 2.51
C VAL A 49 7.17 0.35 1.09
N GLY A 50 7.19 1.25 0.11
CA GLY A 50 7.18 0.87 -1.29
C GLY A 50 7.76 1.93 -2.20
N VAL A 51 7.88 1.59 -3.46
CA VAL A 51 8.32 2.52 -4.51
C VAL A 51 7.11 2.91 -5.34
N ARG A 52 6.94 4.20 -5.61
CA ARG A 52 5.87 4.66 -6.50
C ARG A 52 6.11 4.15 -7.92
N ASP A 53 5.20 3.33 -8.41
CA ASP A 53 5.24 2.72 -9.74
C ASP A 53 3.99 3.16 -10.52
N GLY A 54 3.99 4.40 -11.03
CA GLY A 54 2.84 4.99 -11.72
C GLY A 54 2.13 6.10 -10.91
N PHE A 55 0.90 6.43 -11.31
CA PHE A 55 0.16 7.55 -10.68
C PHE A 55 -0.35 7.19 -9.29
N ASP A 56 -1.04 6.05 -9.15
CA ASP A 56 -1.74 5.66 -7.93
C ASP A 56 -1.30 4.27 -7.43
N LEU A 57 -0.27 3.68 -8.04
CA LEU A 57 0.23 2.35 -7.74
C LEU A 57 1.55 2.43 -6.97
N LEU A 58 1.61 1.69 -5.88
CA LEU A 58 2.77 1.56 -5.03
C LEU A 58 3.24 0.10 -5.08
N ALA A 59 4.45 -0.11 -5.59
CA ALA A 59 5.13 -1.38 -5.53
C ALA A 59 5.59 -1.63 -4.10
N VAL A 60 4.90 -2.50 -3.38
CA VAL A 60 5.15 -2.71 -1.95
C VAL A 60 6.40 -3.55 -1.75
N GLN A 61 7.37 -2.99 -1.03
CA GLN A 61 8.58 -3.70 -0.61
C GLN A 61 8.42 -4.32 0.78
N LYS A 62 7.73 -3.61 1.69
CA LYS A 62 7.49 -4.05 3.06
C LYS A 62 6.11 -3.64 3.53
N ILE A 63 5.42 -4.54 4.22
CA ILE A 63 4.14 -4.26 4.89
C ILE A 63 4.11 -4.93 6.24
N GLU A 64 3.78 -4.15 7.27
CA GLU A 64 3.73 -4.60 8.66
C GLU A 64 2.52 -3.96 9.36
N PRO A 65 1.92 -4.64 10.35
CA PRO A 65 0.92 -4.01 11.22
C PRO A 65 1.55 -2.80 11.93
N ALA A 66 0.81 -1.69 11.99
CA ALA A 66 1.25 -0.43 12.63
C ALA A 66 0.86 -0.36 14.10
#